data_AF-A0A4D4N871-F1
#
_entry.id   AF-A0A4D4N871-F1
#
_cell.length_a   1.000
_cell.length_b   1.000
_cell.length_c   1.000
_cell.angle_alpha   90.00
_cell.angle_beta   90.00
_cell.angle_gamma   90.00
#
_symmetry.space_group_name_H-M   'P 1'
#
loop_
_entity.id
_entity.type
_entity.pdbx_description
1 polymer ?
#
loop_
_entity_poly.entity_id
_entity_poly.type
_entity_poly.pdbx_seq_one_letter_code
_entity_poly.pdbx_strand_id
1 'polypeptide(L)'
;MTSSFLPGTPVVPRGAIVLLDPATGAVLRVIALQYNPDTLTRTLQPQGVGAEAGERSEALRLKGPALETVKVDVELNATDQLEDPSGADADSVARHGLLPVLAALDLLVNPTARALLDQDAAARSGRSRSRPWRRR
;
A
#
# COMPACT_ATOMS: atom_id res chain seq x y z
N MET A 1 -19.25 11.13 -8.61
CA MET A 1 -19.84 10.00 -9.35
C MET A 1 -21.14 9.62 -8.67
N THR A 2 -22.27 10.10 -9.15
CA THR A 2 -23.60 9.76 -8.63
C THR A 2 -24.18 8.70 -9.56
N SER A 3 -23.91 7.42 -9.28
CA SER A 3 -24.59 6.32 -9.95
C SER A 3 -26.01 6.24 -9.40
N SER A 4 -27.01 6.49 -10.25
CA SER A 4 -28.42 6.30 -9.91
C SER A 4 -28.76 4.81 -10.00
N PHE A 5 -28.51 4.08 -8.91
CA PHE A 5 -28.98 2.71 -8.77
C PHE A 5 -30.47 2.67 -8.42
N LEU A 6 -31.20 1.65 -8.90
CA LEU A 6 -32.61 1.45 -8.57
C LEU A 6 -32.78 1.32 -7.05
N PRO A 7 -33.81 1.92 -6.44
CA PRO A 7 -34.06 1.78 -5.00
C PRO A 7 -34.11 0.31 -4.61
N GLY A 8 -33.23 -0.13 -3.70
CA GLY A 8 -33.14 -1.52 -3.25
C GLY A 8 -32.11 -2.40 -3.96
N THR A 9 -31.32 -1.87 -4.89
CA THR A 9 -30.14 -2.61 -5.39
C THR A 9 -28.98 -2.54 -4.38
N PRO A 10 -28.37 -3.68 -4.01
CA PRO A 10 -27.16 -3.68 -3.21
C PRO A 10 -26.04 -2.97 -3.97
N VAL A 11 -25.57 -1.84 -3.44
CA VAL A 11 -24.33 -1.23 -3.93
C VAL A 11 -23.16 -2.06 -3.44
N VAL A 12 -22.42 -2.67 -4.36
CA VAL A 12 -21.17 -3.34 -4.01
C VAL A 12 -20.12 -2.25 -3.82
N PRO A 13 -19.61 -2.03 -2.60
CA PRO A 13 -18.56 -1.04 -2.39
C PRO A 13 -17.29 -1.49 -3.12
N ARG A 14 -16.61 -0.55 -3.77
CA ARG A 14 -15.29 -0.78 -4.34
C ARG A 14 -14.25 -0.77 -3.21
N GLY A 15 -13.36 -1.75 -3.22
CA GLY A 15 -12.19 -1.79 -2.35
C GLY A 15 -11.25 -0.62 -2.67
N ALA A 16 -10.45 -0.22 -1.68
CA ALA A 16 -9.46 0.82 -1.85
C ALA A 16 -8.23 0.55 -0.97
N ILE A 17 -7.07 0.98 -1.44
CA ILE A 17 -5.85 1.06 -0.63
C ILE A 17 -5.83 2.45 0.01
N VAL A 18 -5.81 2.49 1.33
CA VAL A 18 -5.81 3.73 2.11
C VAL A 18 -4.47 3.90 2.81
N LEU A 19 -3.80 5.01 2.51
CA LEU A 19 -2.60 5.42 3.23
C LEU A 19 -3.01 6.31 4.40
N LEU A 20 -2.63 5.91 5.60
CA LEU A 20 -2.89 6.64 6.84
C LEU A 20 -1.60 7.23 7.40
N ASP A 21 -1.70 8.41 8.00
CA ASP A 21 -0.66 8.95 8.84
C ASP A 21 -0.56 8.11 10.13
N PRO A 22 0.60 7.54 10.45
CA PRO A 22 0.72 6.62 11.57
C PRO A 22 0.61 7.28 12.95
N ALA A 23 0.76 8.61 13.05
CA ALA A 23 0.69 9.33 14.32
C ALA A 23 -0.72 9.87 14.60
N THR A 24 -1.42 10.31 13.56
CA THR A 24 -2.72 10.98 13.67
C THR A 24 -3.89 10.13 13.17
N GLY A 25 -3.62 9.09 12.39
CA GLY A 25 -4.65 8.30 11.69
C GLY A 25 -5.31 9.05 10.53
N ALA A 26 -4.82 10.23 10.16
CA ALA A 26 -5.37 11.01 9.07
C ALA A 26 -5.20 10.29 7.72
N VAL A 27 -6.22 10.37 6.86
CA VAL A 27 -6.13 9.82 5.50
C VAL A 27 -5.22 10.70 4.65
N LEU A 28 -4.07 10.14 4.25
CA LEU A 28 -3.11 10.81 3.38
C LEU A 28 -3.43 10.59 1.91
N ARG A 29 -3.93 9.41 1.56
CA ARG A 29 -4.27 9.04 0.18
C ARG A 29 -5.26 7.88 0.15
N VAL A 30 -6.15 7.92 -0.82
CA VAL A 30 -7.05 6.80 -1.17
C VAL A 30 -6.78 6.44 -2.62
N ILE A 31 -6.54 5.16 -2.88
CA ILE A 31 -6.41 4.58 -4.22
C ILE A 31 -7.54 3.57 -4.37
N ALA A 32 -8.63 3.99 -5.03
CA ALA A 32 -9.76 3.12 -5.30
C ALA A 32 -9.37 2.05 -6.32
N LEU A 33 -9.80 0.80 -6.09
CA LEU A 33 -9.59 -0.29 -7.02
C LEU A 33 -10.66 -0.26 -8.11
N GLN A 34 -10.26 -0.56 -9.34
CA GLN A 34 -11.20 -0.69 -10.45
C GLN A 34 -12.12 -1.90 -10.25
N TYR A 35 -11.52 -3.02 -9.84
CA TYR A 35 -12.19 -4.27 -9.51
C TYR A 35 -11.83 -4.69 -8.08
N ASN A 36 -12.77 -5.32 -7.38
CA ASN A 36 -12.48 -5.90 -6.08
C ASN A 36 -11.58 -7.13 -6.28
N PRO A 37 -10.52 -7.29 -5.48
CA PRO A 37 -9.64 -8.43 -5.62
C PRO A 37 -10.39 -9.71 -5.23
N ASP A 38 -10.22 -10.77 -6.02
CA ASP A 38 -10.81 -12.07 -5.72
C ASP A 38 -10.20 -12.70 -4.46
N THR A 39 -8.91 -12.43 -4.21
CA THR A 39 -8.16 -13.00 -3.08
C THR A 39 -7.30 -11.94 -2.40
N LEU A 40 -7.37 -11.91 -1.07
CA LEU A 40 -6.46 -11.19 -0.19
C LEU A 40 -5.81 -12.20 0.75
N THR A 41 -4.47 -12.25 0.75
CA THR A 41 -3.72 -13.18 1.60
C THR A 41 -2.91 -12.39 2.63
N ARG A 42 -3.05 -12.74 3.91
CA ARG A 42 -2.25 -12.18 5.01
C ARG A 42 -1.43 -13.28 5.65
N THR A 43 -0.12 -13.11 5.73
CA THR A 43 0.78 -14.02 6.43
C THR A 43 1.46 -13.29 7.59
N LEU A 44 1.57 -13.98 8.73
CA LEU A 44 2.21 -13.49 9.94
C LEU A 44 3.32 -14.47 10.33
N GLN A 45 4.57 -14.02 10.29
CA GLN A 45 5.72 -14.83 10.67
C GLN A 45 6.29 -14.33 12.01
N PRO A 46 6.15 -15.08 13.11
CA PRO A 46 6.77 -14.75 14.39
C PRO A 46 8.29 -14.73 14.29
N GLN A 47 8.95 -13.76 14.93
CA GLN A 47 10.40 -13.67 14.95
C GLN A 47 10.96 -14.36 16.21
N GLY A 48 11.26 -15.66 16.14
CA GLY A 48 11.88 -16.41 17.26
C GLY A 48 13.41 -16.41 17.26
N VAL A 49 14.03 -16.80 18.37
CA VAL A 49 15.45 -17.17 18.47
C VAL A 49 15.57 -18.70 18.43
N GLY A 50 16.25 -19.26 17.42
CA GLY A 50 16.61 -20.69 17.40
C GLY A 50 16.31 -21.41 16.07
N ALA A 51 17.26 -21.36 15.13
CA ALA A 51 17.31 -22.25 13.97
C ALA A 51 18.45 -23.28 14.06
N GLU A 52 19.26 -23.24 15.13
CA GLU A 52 20.31 -24.23 15.37
C GLU A 52 20.03 -25.08 16.61
N ALA A 53 20.21 -26.38 16.46
CA ALA A 53 19.98 -27.39 17.48
C ALA A 53 21.03 -27.30 18.59
N GLY A 54 20.74 -26.61 19.70
CA GLY A 54 21.67 -26.53 20.82
C GLY A 54 21.06 -26.17 22.17
N GLU A 55 20.11 -25.24 22.26
CA GLU A 55 19.70 -24.69 23.56
C GLU A 55 18.17 -24.69 23.74
N ARG A 56 17.64 -25.78 24.31
CA ARG A 56 16.21 -26.06 24.47
C ARG A 56 15.48 -25.22 25.54
N SER A 57 16.10 -24.20 26.13
CA SER A 57 15.47 -23.40 27.20
C SER A 57 15.19 -21.94 26.86
N GLU A 58 15.58 -21.44 25.68
CA GLU A 58 15.29 -20.06 25.23
C GLU A 58 14.30 -19.98 24.04
N ALA A 59 13.59 -21.07 23.76
CA ALA A 59 12.87 -21.33 22.50
C ALA A 59 11.60 -20.50 22.23
N LEU A 60 11.22 -19.56 23.11
CA LEU A 60 10.03 -18.71 22.94
C LEU A 60 10.33 -17.21 23.05
N ARG A 61 11.61 -16.81 23.09
CA ARG A 61 11.94 -15.39 23.04
C ARG A 61 11.65 -14.86 21.64
N LEU A 62 10.67 -13.96 21.57
CA LEU A 62 10.37 -13.20 20.37
C LEU A 62 11.37 -12.04 20.27
N LYS A 63 12.04 -11.90 19.11
CA LYS A 63 12.96 -10.78 18.81
C LYS A 63 12.22 -9.47 18.52
N GLY A 64 10.92 -9.55 18.23
CA GLY A 64 10.09 -8.40 17.84
C GLY A 64 8.69 -8.82 17.41
N PRO A 65 7.86 -7.85 16.98
CA PRO A 65 6.56 -8.14 16.40
C PRO A 65 6.68 -9.04 15.16
N ALA A 66 5.63 -9.81 14.87
CA ALA A 66 5.59 -10.68 13.71
C ALA A 66 5.78 -9.87 12.41
N LEU A 67 6.50 -10.46 11.46
CA LEU A 67 6.54 -9.92 10.10
C LEU A 67 5.19 -10.17 9.44
N GLU A 68 4.49 -9.09 9.14
CA GLU A 68 3.24 -9.14 8.41
C GLU A 68 3.48 -8.91 6.92
N THR A 69 2.94 -9.81 6.10
CA THR A 69 2.87 -9.63 4.65
C THR A 69 1.42 -9.71 4.21
N VAL A 70 0.93 -8.65 3.57
CA VAL A 70 -0.35 -8.65 2.89
C VAL A 70 -0.08 -8.70 1.39
N LYS A 71 -0.64 -9.71 0.72
CA LYS A 71 -0.62 -9.86 -0.73
C LYS A 71 -2.03 -9.60 -1.26
N VAL A 72 -2.12 -8.70 -2.24
CA VAL A 72 -3.34 -8.39 -2.97
C VAL A 72 -3.00 -8.44 -4.46
N ASP A 73 -3.81 -9.17 -5.22
CA ASP A 73 -3.73 -9.22 -6.68
C ASP A 73 -4.86 -8.34 -7.24
N VAL A 74 -4.52 -7.32 -8.04
CA VAL A 74 -5.45 -6.30 -8.53
C VAL A 74 -5.37 -6.23 -10.06
N GLU A 75 -6.53 -6.09 -10.71
CA GLU A 75 -6.64 -5.86 -12.15
C GLU A 75 -6.89 -4.38 -12.46
N LEU A 76 -6.17 -3.88 -13.48
CA LEU A 76 -6.27 -2.51 -13.97
C LEU A 76 -6.41 -2.55 -15.50
N ASN A 77 -7.45 -1.92 -16.03
CA ASN A 77 -7.76 -1.89 -17.45
C ASN A 77 -8.11 -0.46 -17.90
N ALA A 78 -7.25 0.13 -18.75
CA ALA A 78 -7.49 1.47 -19.29
C ALA A 78 -8.61 1.50 -20.33
N THR A 79 -8.83 0.42 -21.07
CA THR A 79 -9.87 0.36 -22.11
C THR A 79 -11.25 0.52 -21.48
N ASP A 80 -11.52 -0.20 -20.39
CA ASP A 80 -12.79 -0.09 -19.67
C ASP A 80 -13.00 1.31 -19.07
N GLN A 81 -11.92 1.96 -18.62
CA GLN A 81 -12.00 3.34 -18.12
C GLN A 81 -12.26 4.37 -19.24
N LEU A 82 -11.94 4.03 -20.49
CA LEU A 82 -12.23 4.85 -21.68
C LEU A 82 -13.61 4.60 -22.26
N GLU A 83 -14.28 3.50 -21.87
CA GLU A 83 -15.63 3.18 -22.33
C GLU A 83 -16.67 4.20 -21.82
N ASP A 84 -16.39 4.85 -20.69
CA ASP A 84 -17.17 5.98 -20.17
C ASP A 84 -16.45 7.32 -20.43
N PRO A 85 -16.69 7.99 -21.58
CA PRO A 85 -16.09 9.29 -21.89
C PRO A 85 -16.59 10.42 -20.97
N SER A 86 -17.65 10.20 -20.17
CA SER A 86 -18.15 11.15 -19.18
C SER A 86 -17.58 10.93 -17.78
N GLY A 87 -16.77 9.87 -17.61
CA GLY A 87 -16.14 9.52 -16.35
C GLY A 87 -15.15 10.59 -15.88
N ALA A 88 -15.09 10.81 -14.56
CA ALA A 88 -14.20 11.82 -13.97
C ALA A 88 -12.71 11.60 -14.31
N ASP A 89 -12.33 10.37 -14.60
CA ASP A 89 -10.96 9.97 -14.90
C ASP A 89 -10.68 9.84 -16.41
N ALA A 90 -11.70 9.91 -17.27
CA ALA A 90 -11.62 9.59 -18.70
C ALA A 90 -10.54 10.42 -19.42
N ASP A 91 -10.47 11.72 -19.11
CA ASP A 91 -9.52 12.65 -19.69
C ASP A 91 -8.06 12.37 -19.26
N SER A 92 -7.87 11.95 -18.01
CA SER A 92 -6.56 11.53 -17.49
C SER A 92 -6.12 10.21 -18.12
N VAL A 93 -7.01 9.24 -18.23
CA VAL A 93 -6.75 7.92 -18.82
C VAL A 93 -6.47 8.05 -20.32
N ALA A 94 -7.18 8.91 -21.03
CA ALA A 94 -6.95 9.15 -22.45
C ALA A 94 -5.54 9.70 -22.75
N ARG A 95 -5.00 10.54 -21.85
CA ARG A 95 -3.68 11.15 -22.01
C ARG A 95 -2.53 10.34 -21.43
N HIS A 96 -2.77 9.62 -20.34
CA HIS A 96 -1.71 9.00 -19.53
C HIS A 96 -1.89 7.50 -19.32
N GLY A 97 -2.98 6.91 -19.81
CA GLY A 97 -3.33 5.51 -19.58
C GLY A 97 -3.39 5.18 -18.09
N LEU A 98 -2.79 4.05 -17.71
CA LEU A 98 -2.68 3.61 -16.31
C LEU A 98 -1.51 4.23 -15.55
N LEU A 99 -0.69 5.08 -16.17
CA LEU A 99 0.48 5.65 -15.52
C LEU A 99 0.16 6.37 -14.19
N PRO A 100 -0.94 7.15 -14.05
CA PRO A 100 -1.23 7.83 -12.81
C PRO A 100 -1.48 6.88 -11.63
N VAL A 101 -2.22 5.78 -11.85
CA VAL A 101 -2.49 4.79 -10.79
C VAL A 101 -1.23 3.99 -10.45
N LEU A 102 -0.43 3.62 -11.44
CA LEU A 102 0.86 2.94 -11.21
C LEU A 102 1.83 3.82 -10.42
N ALA A 103 1.94 5.10 -10.76
CA ALA A 103 2.77 6.05 -10.01
C ALA A 103 2.27 6.23 -8.57
N ALA A 104 0.96 6.25 -8.35
CA ALA A 104 0.40 6.31 -7.00
C ALA A 104 0.75 5.07 -6.16
N LEU A 105 0.75 3.87 -6.76
CA LEU A 105 1.17 2.63 -6.11
C LEU A 105 2.68 2.62 -5.83
N ASP A 106 3.49 3.12 -6.76
CA ASP A 106 4.95 3.18 -6.61
C ASP A 106 5.38 4.11 -5.45
N LEU A 107 4.64 5.21 -5.25
CA LEU A 107 4.82 6.13 -4.13
C LEU A 107 4.46 5.52 -2.76
N LEU A 108 3.73 4.40 -2.70
CA LEU A 108 3.48 3.70 -1.43
C LEU A 108 4.73 2.96 -0.93
N VAL A 109 5.56 2.49 -1.86
CA VAL A 109 6.76 1.69 -1.56
C VAL A 109 8.00 2.57 -1.47
N ASN A 110 8.05 3.63 -2.27
CA ASN A 110 9.21 4.52 -2.35
C ASN A 110 9.09 5.73 -1.40
N PRO A 111 10.19 6.15 -0.76
CA PRO A 111 10.19 7.38 0.02
C PRO A 111 9.97 8.60 -0.88
N THR A 112 9.27 9.61 -0.36
CA THR A 112 9.10 10.87 -1.07
C THR A 112 10.44 11.61 -1.20
N ALA A 113 10.59 12.43 -2.24
CA ALA A 113 11.79 13.26 -2.40
C ALA A 113 12.04 14.16 -1.18
N ARG A 114 10.96 14.69 -0.58
CA ARG A 114 11.01 15.44 0.67
C ARG A 114 11.63 14.62 1.80
N ALA A 115 11.16 13.38 2.01
CA ALA A 115 11.70 12.50 3.04
C ALA A 115 13.18 12.17 2.82
N LEU A 116 13.60 11.99 1.56
CA LEU A 116 15.02 11.79 1.21
C LEU A 116 15.86 13.02 1.52
N LEU A 117 15.40 14.22 1.16
CA LEU A 117 16.10 15.48 1.43
C LEU A 117 16.18 15.79 2.92
N ASP A 118 15.11 15.56 3.68
CA ASP A 118 15.09 15.74 5.13
C ASP A 118 16.04 14.73 5.82
N GLN A 119 16.12 13.49 5.34
CA GLN A 119 17.07 12.49 5.81
C GLN A 119 18.52 12.89 5.50
N ASP A 120 18.80 13.40 4.29
CA ASP A 120 20.12 13.89 3.89
C ASP A 120 20.57 15.09 4.76
N ALA A 121 19.68 16.05 5.00
CA ALA A 121 19.96 17.18 5.89
C ALA A 121 20.21 16.72 7.33
N ALA A 122 19.43 15.76 7.83
CA ALA A 122 19.62 15.19 9.16
C ALA A 122 20.98 14.47 9.27
N ALA A 123 21.35 13.68 8.27
CA ALA A 123 22.65 13.00 8.18
C ALA A 123 23.82 14.00 8.16
N ARG A 124 23.72 15.09 7.37
CA ARG A 124 24.71 16.18 7.35
C ARG A 124 24.86 16.89 8.71
N SER A 125 23.79 16.93 9.52
CA SER A 125 23.82 17.47 10.88
C SER A 125 24.24 16.46 11.96
N GLY A 126 24.73 15.27 11.57
CA GLY A 126 25.12 14.20 12.50
C GLY A 126 23.96 13.44 13.15
N ARG A 127 22.71 13.71 12.74
CA ARG A 127 21.50 13.00 13.20
C ARG A 127 21.05 11.99 12.16
N SER A 128 21.71 10.83 12.10
CA SER A 128 21.22 9.71 11.30
C SER A 128 20.16 8.95 12.07
N ARG A 129 18.89 9.06 11.66
CA ARG A 129 17.87 8.10 12.07
C ARG A 129 17.98 6.90 11.15
N SER A 130 18.72 5.87 11.56
CA SER A 130 18.74 4.59 10.85
C SER A 130 17.37 3.93 11.00
N ARG A 131 16.42 4.22 10.09
CA ARG A 131 15.35 3.28 9.86
C ARG A 131 15.97 2.10 9.12
N PRO A 132 15.89 0.86 9.63
CA PRO A 132 16.43 -0.28 8.91
C PRO A 132 15.73 -0.37 7.56
N TRP A 133 16.48 -0.11 6.49
CA TRP A 133 16.04 -0.34 5.13
C TRP A 133 16.05 -1.86 4.94
N ARG A 134 14.89 -2.50 5.06
CA ARG A 134 14.76 -3.93 4.75
C ARG A 134 14.92 -4.08 3.24
N ARG A 135 16.15 -4.32 2.78
CA ARG A 135 16.34 -5.04 1.52
C ARG A 135 15.67 -6.39 1.69
N ARG A 136 14.81 -6.74 0.74
CA ARG A 136 14.25 -8.08 0.58
C ARG A 136 15.38 -9.09 0.49
#